data_AF-A0A2N3D2P8-F1
#
_entry.id   AF-A0A2N3D2P8-F1
#
_cell.length_a   1.000
_cell.length_b   1.000
_cell.length_c   1.000
_cell.angle_alpha   90.00
_cell.angle_beta   90.00
_cell.angle_gamma   90.00
#
_symmetry.space_group_name_H-M   'P 1'
#
loop_
_entity.id
_entity.type
_entity.pdbx_description
1 polymer ?
#
loop_
_entity_poly.entity_id
_entity_poly.type
_entity_poly.pdbx_seq_one_letter_code
_entity_poly.pdbx_strand_id
1 'polypeptide(L)'
;MLAHACRFVETVWGPNSIFGVRVDRDEKGDTNVDVFVAPKYMKKTKHTEKVAVSLTRDLKRLVAKYSENNEKAHKWAIGRALQDAIFVYFRDVMQLPGVQRGDPKATPGSDWKTAEQLRKEELEHMKREMQAKLKRASEKEAKADLAVLAAAALERKNLELNRQAEAELARIKHDGEMQQAAAAAINAEIATAKAEAAADRKAACDAARAAAVDRKMAEADRAAAALEQSAVAADKIHFLEQQSLHQRQLELLARGADERNGLNLRQNGDGFAMYRERLSPSEQSTYDSKWPPAIVAIARSVARMLEQARELLLAVRLGEKALEERENAAKDEAAQLKRDQAAHQASVSAHQVALNNLSISMAKLETDEARLAEEQRKAAVVIASAQNRELEATAIGQVNEQWDKVANALAPFAGKVTVGTDNKLVVDDTLKPLLPRSVALALHNPAPAWVTKIITAQKAADELEKRTRMAEIRQREAEATIIADRRRIERSQSILEAIVTNRCTASVRNDELHLTHIENGTVGRTDKVLLADLDSSMVYLVRLHAKMLEGDERISKLEQELRDERAFLAQRYPHRAPVLGEEQKAVEQKIQRAFDPNQVPPNGVGF
;
A
#
# COMPACT_ATOMS: atom_id res chain seq x y z
N MET A 1 -14.81 8.68 17.17
CA MET A 1 -15.76 7.55 17.19
C MET A 1 -15.34 6.41 18.11
N LEU A 2 -14.17 5.77 17.91
CA LEU A 2 -13.69 4.66 18.75
C LEU A 2 -13.81 4.91 20.27
N ALA A 3 -13.29 6.04 20.76
CA ALA A 3 -13.35 6.39 22.18
C ALA A 3 -14.79 6.50 22.73
N HIS A 4 -15.73 7.01 21.91
CA HIS A 4 -17.14 7.08 22.28
C HIS A 4 -17.81 5.71 22.28
N ALA A 5 -17.46 4.83 21.34
CA ALA A 5 -17.94 3.45 21.33
C ALA A 5 -17.51 2.71 22.61
N CYS A 6 -16.22 2.79 22.98
CA CYS A 6 -15.72 2.22 24.24
C CYS A 6 -16.46 2.81 25.44
N ARG A 7 -16.54 4.14 25.54
CA ARG A 7 -17.19 4.80 26.67
C ARG A 7 -18.68 4.46 26.77
N PHE A 8 -19.39 4.31 25.65
CA PHE A 8 -20.77 3.80 25.66
C PHE A 8 -20.84 2.41 26.27
N VAL A 9 -20.02 1.47 25.80
CA VAL A 9 -19.96 0.11 26.34
C VAL A 9 -19.66 0.12 27.84
N GLU A 10 -18.72 0.94 28.31
CA GLU A 10 -18.40 1.07 29.73
C GLU A 10 -19.56 1.63 30.56
N THR A 11 -20.36 2.55 30.01
CA THR A 11 -21.56 3.07 30.71
C THR A 11 -22.65 2.02 30.87
N VAL A 12 -22.74 1.05 29.95
CA VAL A 12 -23.76 -0.01 29.95
C VAL A 12 -23.31 -1.23 30.75
N TRP A 13 -22.06 -1.67 30.59
CA TRP A 13 -21.55 -2.94 31.11
C TRP A 13 -20.36 -2.80 32.08
N GLY A 14 -19.86 -1.59 32.30
CA GLY A 14 -18.76 -1.29 33.22
C GLY A 14 -17.37 -1.28 32.57
N PRO A 15 -16.36 -0.71 33.24
CA PRO A 15 -15.02 -0.42 32.69
C PRO A 15 -14.19 -1.66 32.30
N ASN A 16 -14.55 -2.85 32.81
CA ASN A 16 -13.81 -4.09 32.56
C ASN A 16 -14.55 -5.04 31.61
N SER A 17 -15.52 -4.52 30.85
CA SER A 17 -16.35 -5.31 29.95
C SER A 17 -15.77 -5.44 28.54
N ILE A 18 -14.85 -4.57 28.12
CA ILE A 18 -14.24 -4.60 26.78
C ILE A 18 -13.01 -5.51 26.81
N PHE A 19 -12.89 -6.43 25.84
CA PHE A 19 -11.68 -7.25 25.67
C PHE A 19 -10.98 -7.05 24.32
N GLY A 20 -11.62 -6.33 23.39
CA GLY A 20 -11.03 -5.98 22.10
C GLY A 20 -11.81 -4.86 21.43
N VAL A 21 -11.13 -4.07 20.63
CA VAL A 21 -11.73 -3.00 19.82
C VAL A 21 -10.99 -2.88 18.51
N ARG A 22 -11.72 -2.69 17.41
CA ARG A 22 -11.15 -2.49 16.07
C ARG A 22 -11.91 -1.37 15.35
N VAL A 23 -11.18 -0.58 14.58
CA VAL A 23 -11.76 0.37 13.61
C VAL A 23 -11.61 -0.26 12.24
N ASP A 24 -12.73 -0.47 11.56
CA ASP A 24 -12.73 -1.03 10.21
C ASP A 24 -12.56 0.11 9.20
N ARG A 25 -11.48 0.07 8.42
CA ARG A 25 -11.07 1.17 7.52
C ARG A 25 -11.14 0.80 6.04
N ASP A 26 -11.33 -0.47 5.74
CA ASP A 26 -11.42 -1.04 4.39
C ASP A 26 -12.86 -1.15 3.89
N GLU A 27 -13.86 -0.96 4.76
CA GLU A 27 -15.26 -0.86 4.38
C GLU A 27 -15.67 0.58 3.99
N LYS A 28 -16.82 0.71 3.30
CA LYS A 28 -17.34 1.97 2.73
C LYS A 28 -17.73 3.03 3.79
N GLY A 29 -17.36 2.86 5.05
CA GLY A 29 -17.61 3.79 6.15
C GLY A 29 -16.37 4.02 7.01
N ASP A 30 -15.83 5.24 6.96
CA ASP A 30 -14.61 5.65 7.70
C ASP A 30 -14.76 5.64 9.24
N THR A 31 -15.92 5.24 9.75
CA THR A 31 -16.31 5.39 11.15
C THR A 31 -16.85 4.11 11.78
N ASN A 32 -16.76 2.96 11.09
CA ASN A 32 -17.19 1.68 11.62
C ASN A 32 -16.25 1.22 12.75
N VAL A 33 -16.83 0.81 13.87
CA VAL A 33 -16.10 0.37 15.07
C VAL A 33 -16.69 -0.93 15.58
N ASP A 34 -15.86 -1.98 15.62
CA ASP A 34 -16.18 -3.24 16.26
C ASP A 34 -15.72 -3.20 17.72
N VAL A 35 -16.66 -3.41 18.65
CA VAL A 35 -16.36 -3.52 20.09
C VAL A 35 -16.69 -4.92 20.57
N PHE A 36 -15.69 -5.62 21.10
CA PHE A 36 -15.84 -6.96 21.64
C PHE A 36 -16.04 -6.91 23.16
N VAL A 37 -17.22 -7.37 23.61
CA VAL A 37 -17.70 -7.17 24.98
C VAL A 37 -17.93 -8.49 25.71
N ALA A 38 -17.41 -8.59 26.94
CA ALA A 38 -17.61 -9.67 27.91
C ALA A 38 -17.91 -9.06 29.29
N PRO A 39 -19.19 -8.75 29.61
CA PRO A 39 -19.57 -8.12 30.87
C PRO A 39 -19.21 -9.00 32.07
N LYS A 40 -18.32 -8.49 32.94
CA LYS A 40 -17.82 -9.19 34.13
C LYS A 40 -18.59 -8.74 35.36
N TYR A 41 -18.87 -9.68 36.25
CA TYR A 41 -19.51 -9.37 37.53
C TYR A 41 -19.08 -10.30 38.65
N MET A 42 -19.16 -9.82 39.88
CA MET A 42 -18.94 -10.65 41.05
C MET A 42 -20.20 -11.47 41.34
N LYS A 43 -20.13 -12.77 41.10
CA LYS A 43 -21.16 -13.73 41.52
C LYS A 43 -20.88 -14.10 42.96
N LYS A 44 -21.65 -13.53 43.87
CA LYS A 44 -21.66 -13.93 45.29
C LYS A 44 -22.54 -15.15 45.46
N THR A 45 -21.95 -16.23 45.96
CA THR A 45 -22.65 -17.42 46.46
C THR A 45 -22.52 -17.45 47.99
N LYS A 46 -23.25 -18.34 48.67
CA LYS A 46 -23.23 -18.45 50.14
C LYS A 46 -21.81 -18.57 50.74
N HIS A 47 -20.86 -19.13 50.00
CA HIS A 47 -19.51 -19.44 50.50
C HIS A 47 -18.36 -18.88 49.65
N THR A 48 -18.63 -18.27 48.49
CA THR A 48 -17.57 -17.83 47.58
C THR A 48 -18.02 -16.67 46.71
N GLU A 49 -17.11 -15.73 46.49
CA GLU A 49 -17.25 -14.69 45.49
C GLU A 49 -16.33 -15.00 44.31
N LYS A 50 -16.90 -15.13 43.11
CA LYS A 50 -16.14 -15.41 41.88
C LYS A 50 -16.51 -14.41 40.80
N VAL A 51 -15.52 -13.96 40.03
CA VAL A 51 -15.77 -13.21 38.80
C VAL A 51 -16.45 -14.14 37.80
N ALA A 52 -17.60 -13.74 37.29
CA ALA A 52 -18.38 -14.45 36.29
C ALA A 52 -18.68 -13.51 35.11
N VAL A 53 -18.94 -14.09 33.93
CA VAL A 53 -19.32 -13.36 32.72
C VAL A 53 -20.77 -13.69 32.38
N SER A 54 -21.62 -12.68 32.18
CA SER A 54 -23.00 -12.91 31.72
C SER A 54 -23.59 -11.69 31.04
N LEU A 55 -23.73 -11.77 29.71
CA LEU A 55 -24.49 -10.78 28.92
C LEU A 55 -25.96 -10.71 29.37
N THR A 56 -26.60 -11.86 29.58
CA THR A 56 -28.03 -11.93 29.92
C THR A 56 -28.38 -11.16 31.19
N ARG A 57 -27.51 -11.19 32.21
CA ARG A 57 -27.75 -10.49 33.48
C ARG A 57 -27.77 -8.97 33.29
N ASP A 58 -26.77 -8.44 32.60
CA ASP A 58 -26.63 -6.99 32.43
C ASP A 58 -27.63 -6.46 31.40
N LEU A 59 -27.96 -7.23 30.35
CA LEU A 59 -29.05 -6.90 29.43
C LEU A 59 -30.42 -6.85 30.14
N LYS A 60 -30.68 -7.74 31.12
CA LYS A 60 -31.89 -7.67 31.95
C LYS A 60 -31.95 -6.39 32.78
N ARG A 61 -30.81 -5.96 33.34
CA ARG A 61 -30.71 -4.69 34.09
C ARG A 61 -30.90 -3.49 33.16
N LEU A 62 -30.39 -3.57 31.93
CA LEU A 62 -30.57 -2.54 30.92
C LEU A 62 -32.06 -2.36 30.57
N VAL A 63 -32.79 -3.46 30.36
CA VAL A 63 -34.25 -3.42 30.15
C VAL A 63 -34.95 -2.79 31.34
N ALA A 64 -34.62 -3.17 32.57
CA ALA A 64 -35.22 -2.57 33.77
C ALA A 64 -34.95 -1.06 33.89
N LYS A 65 -33.83 -0.56 33.34
CA LYS A 65 -33.47 0.85 33.36
C LYS A 65 -34.22 1.69 32.31
N TYR A 66 -34.44 1.14 31.11
CA TYR A 66 -34.99 1.88 29.97
C TYR A 66 -36.43 1.49 29.59
N SER A 67 -36.99 0.42 30.17
CA SER A 67 -38.39 0.04 29.97
C SER A 67 -39.27 0.71 31.03
N GLU A 68 -40.17 1.59 30.60
CA GLU A 68 -41.11 2.29 31.48
C GLU A 68 -42.10 1.35 32.19
N ASN A 69 -42.34 0.15 31.65
CA ASN A 69 -43.41 -0.75 32.08
C ASN A 69 -42.93 -2.03 32.80
N ASN A 70 -41.68 -2.08 33.27
CA ASN A 70 -41.10 -3.31 33.83
C ASN A 70 -41.31 -4.52 32.89
N GLU A 71 -41.15 -4.32 31.57
CA GLU A 71 -41.32 -5.42 30.61
C GLU A 71 -40.37 -6.57 30.99
N LYS A 72 -40.88 -7.80 30.90
CA LYS A 72 -40.01 -8.98 31.01
C LYS A 72 -38.94 -8.88 29.94
N ALA A 73 -37.70 -9.17 30.31
CA ALA A 73 -36.55 -9.15 29.41
C ALA A 73 -36.63 -10.24 28.33
N HIS A 74 -37.45 -9.98 27.32
CA HIS A 74 -37.51 -10.72 26.07
C HIS A 74 -36.52 -10.12 25.06
N LYS A 75 -36.10 -10.87 24.04
CA LYS A 75 -35.09 -10.45 23.05
C LYS A 75 -35.38 -9.07 22.43
N TRP A 76 -36.65 -8.74 22.20
CA TRP A 76 -37.06 -7.45 21.62
C TRP A 76 -36.94 -6.29 22.62
N ALA A 77 -37.32 -6.51 23.88
CA ALA A 77 -37.16 -5.49 24.93
C ALA A 77 -35.68 -5.16 25.15
N ILE A 78 -34.81 -6.17 25.08
CA ILE A 78 -33.36 -5.98 25.15
C ILE A 78 -32.85 -5.12 24.00
N GLY A 79 -33.26 -5.41 22.76
CA GLY A 79 -32.89 -4.63 21.58
C GLY A 79 -33.35 -3.17 21.67
N ARG A 80 -34.61 -2.95 22.10
CA ARG A 80 -35.15 -1.59 22.32
C ARG A 80 -34.37 -0.84 23.38
N ALA A 81 -34.16 -1.44 24.55
CA ALA A 81 -33.42 -0.83 25.65
C ALA A 81 -31.98 -0.46 25.25
N LEU A 82 -31.33 -1.26 24.39
CA LEU A 82 -30.00 -0.93 23.86
C LEU A 82 -30.03 0.26 22.89
N GLN A 83 -31.03 0.31 22.00
CA GLN A 83 -31.27 1.46 21.13
C GLN A 83 -31.59 2.74 21.92
N ASP A 84 -32.35 2.62 23.01
CA ASP A 84 -32.67 3.74 23.89
C ASP A 84 -31.41 4.23 24.61
N ALA A 85 -30.61 3.29 25.13
CA ALA A 85 -29.36 3.61 25.80
C ALA A 85 -28.36 4.32 24.88
N ILE A 86 -28.21 3.86 23.63
CA ILE A 86 -27.27 4.50 22.68
C ILE A 86 -27.80 5.86 22.22
N PHE A 87 -29.11 6.00 22.04
CA PHE A 87 -29.73 7.29 21.73
C PHE A 87 -29.51 8.31 22.85
N VAL A 88 -29.78 7.93 24.10
CA VAL A 88 -29.51 8.75 25.28
C VAL A 88 -28.03 9.11 25.38
N TYR A 89 -27.12 8.17 25.07
CA TYR A 89 -25.69 8.45 25.03
C TYR A 89 -25.33 9.48 23.94
N PHE A 90 -25.85 9.34 22.72
CA PHE A 90 -25.60 10.30 21.64
C PHE A 90 -26.17 11.69 21.92
N ARG A 91 -27.35 11.75 22.54
CA ARG A 91 -28.02 13.00 22.90
C ARG A 91 -27.33 13.70 24.09
N ASP A 92 -27.10 12.98 25.18
CA ASP A 92 -26.70 13.58 26.46
C ASP A 92 -25.18 13.64 26.62
N VAL A 93 -24.45 12.62 26.14
CA VAL A 93 -22.98 12.53 26.29
C VAL A 93 -22.24 13.08 25.08
N MET A 94 -22.68 12.76 23.86
CA MET A 94 -22.07 13.30 22.63
C MET A 94 -22.66 14.63 22.17
N GLN A 95 -23.84 15.02 22.67
CA GLN A 95 -24.52 16.27 22.34
C GLN A 95 -24.67 16.49 20.83
N LEU A 96 -24.96 15.42 20.09
CA LEU A 96 -25.11 15.50 18.63
C LEU A 96 -26.43 16.20 18.26
N PRO A 97 -26.39 17.33 17.53
CA PRO A 97 -27.61 18.04 17.14
C PRO A 97 -28.42 17.21 16.15
N GLY A 98 -29.74 17.13 16.38
CA GLY A 98 -30.65 16.42 15.48
C GLY A 98 -30.54 14.90 15.49
N VAL A 99 -29.81 14.31 16.45
CA VAL A 99 -29.80 12.85 16.59
C VAL A 99 -31.21 12.35 16.88
N GLN A 100 -31.65 11.34 16.14
CA GLN A 100 -32.94 10.70 16.32
C GLN A 100 -32.72 9.23 16.66
N ARG A 101 -33.60 8.71 17.50
CA ARG A 101 -33.72 7.27 17.73
C ARG A 101 -34.24 6.64 16.44
N GLY A 102 -33.66 5.51 16.04
CA GLY A 102 -34.19 4.73 14.91
C GLY A 102 -35.66 4.33 15.14
N ASP A 103 -36.41 4.27 14.05
CA ASP A 103 -37.84 3.96 14.10
C ASP A 103 -38.08 2.58 14.72
N PRO A 104 -39.17 2.41 15.49
CA PRO A 104 -39.59 1.10 15.94
C PRO A 104 -39.79 0.18 14.74
N LYS A 105 -39.32 -1.05 14.88
CA LYS A 105 -39.52 -2.07 13.86
C LYS A 105 -41.02 -2.28 13.59
N ALA A 106 -41.41 -2.19 12.32
CA ALA A 106 -42.82 -2.26 11.91
C ALA A 106 -43.43 -3.66 12.03
N THR A 107 -42.65 -4.72 11.83
CA THR A 107 -43.12 -6.12 11.86
C THR A 107 -42.25 -6.99 12.75
N PRO A 108 -42.79 -8.03 13.42
CA PRO A 108 -41.96 -9.00 14.15
C PRO A 108 -41.17 -9.87 13.15
N GLY A 109 -39.83 -9.91 13.24
CA GLY A 109 -38.99 -10.70 12.32
C GLY A 109 -37.50 -10.39 12.45
N SER A 110 -36.66 -10.97 11.59
CA SER A 110 -35.28 -10.51 11.39
C SER A 110 -35.27 -9.58 10.18
N ASP A 111 -34.93 -8.30 10.38
CA ASP A 111 -34.66 -7.37 9.26
C ASP A 111 -33.17 -7.26 8.98
N TRP A 112 -32.38 -8.06 9.71
CA TRP A 112 -30.96 -8.12 9.48
C TRP A 112 -30.71 -8.76 8.13
N LYS A 113 -30.17 -7.97 7.22
CA LYS A 113 -29.64 -8.41 5.93
C LYS A 113 -28.13 -8.52 6.08
N THR A 114 -27.56 -9.59 5.53
CA THR A 114 -26.09 -9.66 5.42
C THR A 114 -25.58 -8.54 4.53
N ALA A 115 -24.33 -8.12 4.70
CA ALA A 115 -23.72 -7.11 3.83
C ALA A 115 -23.79 -7.51 2.33
N GLU A 116 -23.69 -8.81 2.03
CA GLU A 116 -23.86 -9.34 0.68
C GLU A 116 -25.28 -9.20 0.15
N GLN A 117 -26.30 -9.46 0.99
CA GLN A 117 -27.70 -9.27 0.61
C GLN A 117 -28.01 -7.81 0.32
N LEU A 118 -27.52 -6.89 1.16
CA LEU A 118 -27.70 -5.46 0.96
C LEU A 118 -27.03 -4.99 -0.34
N ARG A 119 -25.77 -5.41 -0.59
CA ARG A 119 -25.07 -5.13 -1.86
C ARG A 119 -25.79 -5.69 -3.07
N LYS A 120 -26.37 -6.89 -2.97
CA LYS A 120 -27.13 -7.49 -4.06
C LYS A 120 -28.39 -6.68 -4.37
N GLU A 121 -29.13 -6.25 -3.35
CA GLU A 121 -30.30 -5.40 -3.53
C GLU A 121 -29.94 -4.02 -4.08
N GLU A 122 -28.85 -3.40 -3.61
CA GLU A 122 -28.33 -2.14 -4.14
C GLU A 122 -27.95 -2.27 -5.62
N LEU A 123 -27.28 -3.37 -5.99
CA LEU A 123 -26.93 -3.67 -7.38
C LEU A 123 -28.16 -3.92 -8.23
N GLU A 124 -29.16 -4.65 -7.72
CA GLU A 124 -30.43 -4.85 -8.41
C GLU A 124 -31.20 -3.54 -8.57
N HIS A 125 -31.21 -2.68 -7.56
CA HIS A 125 -31.81 -1.35 -7.61
C HIS A 125 -31.11 -0.49 -8.67
N MET A 126 -29.78 -0.42 -8.64
CA MET A 126 -28.98 0.30 -9.64
C MET A 126 -29.21 -0.27 -11.05
N LYS A 127 -29.31 -1.59 -11.21
CA LYS A 127 -29.64 -2.22 -12.50
C LYS A 127 -31.03 -1.82 -12.98
N ARG A 128 -32.04 -1.82 -12.09
CA ARG A 128 -33.40 -1.38 -12.42
C ARG A 128 -33.44 0.09 -12.80
N GLU A 129 -32.75 0.95 -12.07
CA GLU A 129 -32.63 2.37 -12.41
C GLU A 129 -31.92 2.59 -13.74
N MET A 130 -30.82 1.87 -14.00
CA MET A 130 -30.08 1.95 -15.26
C MET A 130 -30.94 1.47 -16.43
N GLN A 131 -31.65 0.34 -16.27
CA GLN A 131 -32.59 -0.15 -17.27
C GLN A 131 -33.75 0.82 -17.51
N ALA A 132 -34.28 1.45 -16.47
CA ALA A 132 -35.32 2.47 -16.60
C ALA A 132 -34.79 3.72 -17.34
N LYS A 133 -33.55 4.14 -17.07
CA LYS A 133 -32.89 5.24 -17.78
C LYS A 133 -32.67 4.89 -19.26
N LEU A 134 -32.18 3.69 -19.56
CA LEU A 134 -32.02 3.18 -20.93
C LEU A 134 -33.35 3.14 -21.67
N LYS A 135 -34.39 2.62 -21.03
CA LYS A 135 -35.74 2.58 -21.62
C LYS A 135 -36.27 3.99 -21.92
N ARG A 136 -36.13 4.93 -20.96
CA ARG A 136 -36.50 6.34 -21.17
C ARG A 136 -35.68 7.01 -22.28
N ALA A 137 -34.40 6.68 -22.42
CA ALA A 137 -33.56 7.19 -23.50
C ALA A 137 -34.04 6.66 -24.86
N SER A 138 -34.29 5.34 -24.97
CA SER A 138 -34.81 4.73 -26.20
C SER A 138 -36.21 5.24 -26.58
N GLU A 139 -37.08 5.49 -25.59
CA GLU A 139 -38.40 6.09 -25.83
C GLU A 139 -38.30 7.54 -26.29
N LYS A 140 -37.31 8.30 -25.80
CA LYS A 140 -37.05 9.66 -26.29
C LYS A 140 -36.50 9.66 -27.71
N GLU A 141 -35.61 8.73 -28.05
CA GLU A 141 -35.06 8.57 -29.39
C GLU A 141 -36.16 8.17 -30.38
N ALA A 142 -36.99 7.17 -30.05
CA ALA A 142 -38.14 6.79 -30.86
C ALA A 142 -39.17 7.93 -31.05
N LYS A 143 -39.38 8.76 -30.02
CA LYS A 143 -40.22 9.97 -30.14
C LYS A 143 -39.58 11.04 -31.01
N ALA A 144 -38.27 11.21 -30.96
CA ALA A 144 -37.55 12.14 -31.81
C ALA A 144 -37.63 11.71 -33.28
N ASP A 145 -37.44 10.43 -33.57
CA ASP A 145 -37.57 9.88 -34.92
C ASP A 145 -38.99 10.05 -35.46
N LEU A 146 -40.01 9.81 -34.63
CA LEU A 146 -41.41 10.00 -35.00
C LEU A 146 -41.75 11.49 -35.21
N ALA A 147 -41.12 12.39 -34.44
CA ALA A 147 -41.26 13.83 -34.63
C ALA A 147 -40.59 14.31 -35.93
N VAL A 148 -39.44 13.75 -36.32
CA VAL A 148 -38.78 14.04 -37.60
C VAL A 148 -39.66 13.59 -38.77
N LEU A 149 -40.25 12.39 -38.69
CA LEU A 149 -41.20 11.90 -39.69
C LEU A 149 -42.47 12.75 -39.77
N ALA A 150 -43.00 13.18 -38.62
CA ALA A 150 -44.16 14.07 -38.56
C ALA A 150 -43.87 15.46 -39.13
N ALA A 151 -42.69 16.03 -38.84
CA ALA A 151 -42.24 17.30 -39.40
C ALA A 151 -42.11 17.23 -40.93
N ALA A 152 -41.51 16.16 -41.46
CA ALA A 152 -41.40 15.95 -42.91
C ALA A 152 -42.78 15.78 -43.59
N ALA A 153 -43.74 15.13 -42.91
CA ALA A 153 -45.11 15.02 -43.41
C ALA A 153 -45.85 16.37 -43.42
N LEU A 154 -45.62 17.20 -42.39
CA LEU A 154 -46.22 18.54 -42.28
C LEU A 154 -45.64 19.50 -43.32
N GLU A 155 -44.34 19.40 -43.59
CA GLU A 155 -43.66 20.16 -44.64
C GLU A 155 -44.21 19.83 -46.04
N ARG A 156 -44.44 18.54 -46.34
CA ARG A 156 -45.11 18.11 -47.59
C ARG A 156 -46.51 18.71 -47.72
N LYS A 157 -47.30 18.70 -46.63
CA LYS A 157 -48.66 19.25 -46.62
C LYS A 157 -48.67 20.77 -46.80
N ASN A 158 -47.72 21.49 -46.20
CA ASN A 158 -47.57 22.93 -46.39
C ASN A 158 -47.17 23.28 -47.83
N LEU A 159 -46.31 22.47 -48.46
CA LEU A 159 -45.95 22.62 -49.87
C LEU A 159 -47.16 22.42 -50.81
N GLU A 160 -48.05 21.50 -50.46
CA GLU A 160 -49.29 21.24 -51.20
C GLU A 160 -50.32 22.37 -51.02
N LEU A 161 -50.48 22.90 -49.80
CA LEU A 161 -51.31 24.07 -49.52
C LEU A 161 -50.79 25.33 -50.23
N ASN A 162 -49.47 25.55 -50.26
CA ASN A 162 -48.89 26.68 -50.99
C ASN A 162 -49.14 26.57 -52.50
N ARG A 163 -49.04 25.36 -53.10
CA ARG A 163 -49.40 25.15 -54.51
C ARG A 163 -50.88 25.41 -54.78
N GLN A 164 -51.77 25.05 -53.85
CA GLN A 164 -53.21 25.34 -53.96
C GLN A 164 -53.47 26.84 -53.87
N ALA A 165 -52.84 27.53 -52.92
CA ALA A 165 -52.96 28.98 -52.76
C ALA A 165 -52.44 29.74 -54.00
N GLU A 166 -51.30 29.33 -54.57
CA GLU A 166 -50.77 29.92 -55.81
C GLU A 166 -51.72 29.70 -57.00
N ALA A 167 -52.32 28.52 -57.12
CA ALA A 167 -53.30 28.23 -58.16
C ALA A 167 -54.59 29.06 -58.00
N GLU A 168 -55.03 29.30 -56.77
CA GLU A 168 -56.21 30.12 -56.47
C GLU A 168 -55.94 31.61 -56.72
N LEU A 169 -54.76 32.09 -56.38
CA LEU A 169 -54.32 33.47 -56.63
C LEU A 169 -54.17 33.74 -58.14
N ALA A 170 -53.77 32.73 -58.92
CA ALA A 170 -53.77 32.80 -60.38
C ALA A 170 -55.19 32.87 -60.96
N ARG A 171 -56.17 32.13 -60.39
CA ARG A 171 -57.59 32.25 -60.78
C ARG A 171 -58.16 33.62 -60.46
N ILE A 172 -57.89 34.15 -59.25
CA ILE A 172 -58.35 35.48 -58.84
C ILE A 172 -57.76 36.58 -59.74
N LYS A 173 -56.48 36.46 -60.14
CA LYS A 173 -55.87 37.40 -61.10
C LYS A 173 -56.55 37.34 -62.47
N HIS A 174 -56.78 36.14 -62.99
CA HIS A 174 -57.48 35.95 -64.27
C HIS A 174 -58.93 36.50 -64.21
N ASP A 175 -59.65 36.26 -63.13
CA ASP A 175 -61.01 36.78 -62.93
C ASP A 175 -61.02 38.31 -62.74
N GLY A 176 -59.99 38.86 -62.09
CA GLY A 176 -59.79 40.31 -61.96
C GLY A 176 -59.51 40.99 -63.30
N GLU A 177 -58.73 40.37 -64.18
CA GLU A 177 -58.48 40.85 -65.55
C GLU A 177 -59.76 40.81 -66.40
N MET A 178 -60.58 39.75 -66.25
CA MET A 178 -61.90 39.65 -66.89
C MET A 178 -62.89 40.71 -66.38
N GLN A 179 -62.88 41.01 -65.08
CA GLN A 179 -63.72 42.07 -64.49
C GLN A 179 -63.26 43.47 -64.90
N GLN A 180 -61.95 43.70 -65.02
CA GLN A 180 -61.43 44.96 -65.54
C GLN A 180 -61.79 45.17 -67.02
N ALA A 181 -61.75 44.11 -67.83
CA ALA A 181 -62.21 44.17 -69.22
C ALA A 181 -63.73 44.45 -69.32
N ALA A 182 -64.54 43.84 -68.44
CA ALA A 182 -65.98 44.11 -68.37
C ALA A 182 -66.30 45.54 -67.89
N ALA A 183 -65.57 46.05 -66.90
CA ALA A 183 -65.72 47.43 -66.42
C ALA A 183 -65.31 48.47 -67.48
N ALA A 184 -64.29 48.16 -68.29
CA ALA A 184 -63.90 49.01 -69.42
C ALA A 184 -64.99 49.07 -70.50
N ALA A 185 -65.68 47.96 -70.77
CA ALA A 185 -66.81 47.91 -71.70
C ALA A 185 -68.01 48.74 -71.21
N ILE A 186 -68.37 48.63 -69.93
CA ILE A 186 -69.47 49.41 -69.32
C ILE A 186 -69.14 50.91 -69.31
N ASN A 187 -67.88 51.28 -69.05
CA ASN A 187 -67.47 52.70 -69.08
C ASN A 187 -67.49 53.29 -70.50
N ALA A 188 -67.23 52.49 -71.53
CA ALA A 188 -67.39 52.91 -72.92
C ALA A 188 -68.87 53.16 -73.28
N GLU A 189 -69.79 52.35 -72.75
CA GLU A 189 -71.24 52.49 -72.93
C GLU A 189 -71.83 53.70 -72.18
N ILE A 190 -71.30 54.02 -70.99
CA ILE A 190 -71.64 55.24 -70.26
C ILE A 190 -71.12 56.50 -70.99
N ALA A 191 -69.99 56.39 -71.70
CA ALA A 191 -69.44 57.51 -72.47
C ALA A 191 -70.28 57.82 -73.72
N THR A 192 -70.83 56.80 -74.40
CA THR A 192 -71.76 57.00 -75.53
C THR A 192 -73.11 57.55 -75.07
N ALA A 193 -73.67 57.07 -73.96
CA ALA A 193 -74.93 57.59 -73.41
C ALA A 193 -74.84 59.06 -72.93
N LYS A 194 -73.67 59.48 -72.43
CA LYS A 194 -73.43 60.90 -72.05
C LYS A 194 -73.30 61.82 -73.27
N ALA A 195 -72.89 61.31 -74.43
CA ALA A 195 -72.83 62.08 -75.66
C ALA A 195 -74.24 62.34 -76.24
N GLU A 196 -75.16 61.38 -76.12
CA GLU A 196 -76.56 61.54 -76.53
C GLU A 196 -77.33 62.51 -75.62
N ALA A 197 -77.15 62.43 -74.29
CA ALA A 197 -77.80 63.35 -73.35
C ALA A 197 -77.34 64.82 -73.47
N ALA A 198 -76.17 65.07 -74.07
CA ALA A 198 -75.68 66.42 -74.37
C ALA A 198 -76.34 67.02 -75.62
N ALA A 199 -76.86 66.20 -76.54
CA ALA A 199 -77.58 66.64 -77.73
C ALA A 199 -79.01 67.12 -77.39
N ASP A 200 -79.70 66.45 -76.45
CA ASP A 200 -81.08 66.78 -76.06
C ASP A 200 -81.20 68.07 -75.24
N ARG A 201 -80.15 68.44 -74.49
CA ARG A 201 -80.12 69.72 -73.75
C ARG A 201 -80.05 70.96 -74.64
N LYS A 202 -79.63 70.82 -75.90
CA LYS A 202 -79.60 71.93 -76.86
C LYS A 202 -80.99 72.22 -77.44
N ALA A 203 -81.85 71.22 -77.57
CA ALA A 203 -83.22 71.37 -78.07
C ALA A 203 -84.18 72.04 -77.06
N ALA A 204 -83.95 71.85 -75.75
CA ALA A 204 -84.78 72.45 -74.70
C ALA A 204 -84.51 73.95 -74.47
N CYS A 205 -83.35 74.47 -74.91
CA CYS A 205 -82.99 75.88 -74.73
C CYS A 205 -83.67 76.81 -75.75
N ASP A 206 -84.05 76.28 -76.92
CA ASP A 206 -84.69 77.07 -77.98
C ASP A 206 -86.22 77.23 -77.78
N ALA A 207 -86.86 76.37 -76.97
CA ALA A 207 -88.28 76.48 -76.61
C ALA A 207 -88.56 77.52 -75.51
N ALA A 208 -87.57 77.90 -74.71
CA ALA A 208 -87.72 78.87 -73.62
C ALA A 208 -87.73 80.34 -74.09
N ARG A 209 -87.34 80.62 -75.36
CA ARG A 209 -87.31 81.98 -75.92
C ARG A 209 -88.66 82.50 -76.44
N ALA A 210 -89.70 81.67 -76.52
CA ALA A 210 -91.02 82.06 -77.02
C ALA A 210 -92.00 82.62 -75.97
N ALA A 211 -91.70 82.51 -74.66
CA ALA A 211 -92.60 82.94 -73.57
C ALA A 211 -92.32 84.38 -73.06
N ALA A 212 -91.69 85.23 -73.87
CA ALA A 212 -91.26 86.58 -73.46
C ALA A 212 -92.29 87.70 -73.70
N VAL A 213 -93.49 87.39 -74.20
CA VAL A 213 -94.52 88.39 -74.57
C VAL A 213 -95.58 88.65 -73.47
N ASP A 214 -95.70 87.80 -72.45
CA ASP A 214 -96.66 88.01 -71.34
C ASP A 214 -96.13 88.88 -70.18
N ARG A 215 -95.02 89.60 -70.39
CA ARG A 215 -94.39 90.45 -69.35
C ARG A 215 -95.07 91.81 -69.11
N LYS A 216 -96.27 92.05 -69.66
CA LYS A 216 -97.01 93.32 -69.48
C LYS A 216 -98.08 93.32 -68.37
N MET A 217 -98.35 92.20 -67.68
CA MET A 217 -99.14 92.19 -66.43
C MET A 217 -98.26 92.24 -65.16
N ALA A 218 -96.94 92.21 -65.29
CA ALA A 218 -95.99 92.04 -64.18
C ALA A 218 -95.55 93.35 -63.49
N GLU A 219 -96.37 94.40 -63.47
CA GLU A 219 -96.01 95.68 -62.80
C GLU A 219 -96.82 96.00 -61.55
N ALA A 220 -97.92 95.28 -61.29
CA ALA A 220 -98.58 95.28 -59.98
C ALA A 220 -98.03 94.19 -59.03
N ASP A 221 -97.50 93.08 -59.57
CA ASP A 221 -96.87 92.01 -58.79
C ASP A 221 -95.44 92.34 -58.32
N ARG A 222 -94.79 93.38 -58.84
CA ARG A 222 -93.42 93.78 -58.44
C ARG A 222 -93.34 94.35 -57.01
N ALA A 223 -94.45 94.84 -56.45
CA ALA A 223 -94.48 95.29 -55.05
C ALA A 223 -94.67 94.13 -54.06
N ALA A 224 -95.40 93.07 -54.45
CA ALA A 224 -95.49 91.82 -53.67
C ALA A 224 -94.23 90.96 -53.82
N ALA A 225 -93.64 90.91 -55.03
CA ALA A 225 -92.39 90.22 -55.30
C ALA A 225 -91.17 90.87 -54.62
N ALA A 226 -91.19 92.16 -54.27
CA ALA A 226 -90.12 92.80 -53.49
C ALA A 226 -90.14 92.38 -52.00
N LEU A 227 -91.33 92.06 -51.46
CA LEU A 227 -91.50 91.49 -50.12
C LEU A 227 -91.17 89.99 -50.09
N GLU A 228 -91.52 89.24 -51.13
CA GLU A 228 -91.05 87.85 -51.31
C GLU A 228 -89.55 87.78 -51.61
N GLN A 229 -88.97 88.72 -52.36
CA GLN A 229 -87.52 88.75 -52.62
C GLN A 229 -86.71 89.09 -51.37
N SER A 230 -87.23 89.92 -50.45
CA SER A 230 -86.56 90.17 -49.17
C SER A 230 -86.70 88.99 -48.20
N ALA A 231 -87.83 88.26 -48.22
CA ALA A 231 -88.00 86.99 -47.50
C ALA A 231 -87.10 85.88 -48.07
N VAL A 232 -87.03 85.73 -49.40
CA VAL A 232 -86.14 84.77 -50.08
C VAL A 232 -84.67 85.15 -49.92
N ALA A 233 -84.33 86.45 -49.84
CA ALA A 233 -82.97 86.88 -49.53
C ALA A 233 -82.59 86.56 -48.08
N ALA A 234 -83.51 86.74 -47.12
CA ALA A 234 -83.31 86.35 -45.72
C ALA A 234 -83.18 84.82 -45.58
N ASP A 235 -84.03 84.05 -46.25
CA ASP A 235 -83.96 82.58 -46.30
C ASP A 235 -82.66 82.10 -46.97
N LYS A 236 -82.20 82.80 -48.01
CA LYS A 236 -80.92 82.50 -48.66
C LYS A 236 -79.73 82.78 -47.75
N ILE A 237 -79.75 83.88 -46.99
CA ILE A 237 -78.70 84.17 -45.99
C ILE A 237 -78.70 83.07 -44.92
N HIS A 238 -79.86 82.72 -44.38
CA HIS A 238 -79.98 81.65 -43.39
C HIS A 238 -79.54 80.28 -43.94
N PHE A 239 -79.87 79.97 -45.19
CA PHE A 239 -79.42 78.75 -45.88
C PHE A 239 -77.90 78.73 -46.06
N LEU A 240 -77.29 79.84 -46.49
CA LEU A 240 -75.83 79.95 -46.65
C LEU A 240 -75.10 79.86 -45.30
N GLU A 241 -75.67 80.45 -44.24
CA GLU A 241 -75.14 80.31 -42.89
C GLU A 241 -75.20 78.85 -42.41
N GLN A 242 -76.31 78.14 -42.64
CA GLN A 242 -76.44 76.71 -42.35
C GLN A 242 -75.45 75.87 -43.18
N GLN A 243 -75.30 76.16 -44.47
CA GLN A 243 -74.34 75.46 -45.33
C GLN A 243 -72.90 75.68 -44.85
N SER A 244 -72.55 76.91 -44.46
CA SER A 244 -71.22 77.23 -43.92
C SER A 244 -70.96 76.51 -42.59
N LEU A 245 -72.00 76.32 -41.76
CA LEU A 245 -71.90 75.60 -40.51
C LEU A 245 -71.71 74.09 -40.78
N HIS A 246 -72.48 73.51 -41.69
CA HIS A 246 -72.37 72.11 -42.08
C HIS A 246 -71.00 71.80 -42.70
N GLN A 247 -70.46 72.70 -43.52
CA GLN A 247 -69.12 72.57 -44.09
C GLN A 247 -68.05 72.53 -42.98
N ARG A 248 -68.11 73.46 -42.02
CA ARG A 248 -67.20 73.47 -40.86
C ARG A 248 -67.34 72.21 -39.99
N GLN A 249 -68.57 71.70 -39.83
CA GLN A 249 -68.85 70.44 -39.13
C GLN A 249 -68.22 69.22 -39.86
N LEU A 250 -68.28 69.18 -41.20
CA LEU A 250 -67.64 68.13 -42.00
C LEU A 250 -66.12 68.22 -41.95
N GLU A 251 -65.55 69.42 -42.02
CA GLU A 251 -64.10 69.65 -41.87
C GLU A 251 -63.61 69.20 -40.50
N LEU A 252 -64.37 69.50 -39.44
CA LEU A 252 -64.06 69.04 -38.10
C LEU A 252 -64.12 67.50 -37.99
N LEU A 253 -65.09 66.85 -38.63
CA LEU A 253 -65.14 65.39 -38.70
C LEU A 253 -63.96 64.80 -39.46
N ALA A 254 -63.58 65.39 -40.59
CA ALA A 254 -62.43 64.95 -41.37
C ALA A 254 -61.14 65.05 -40.54
N ARG A 255 -60.96 66.16 -39.79
CA ARG A 255 -59.83 66.33 -38.88
C ARG A 255 -59.88 65.34 -37.71
N GLY A 256 -61.07 65.09 -37.16
CA GLY A 256 -61.31 64.12 -36.10
C GLY A 256 -61.07 62.67 -36.52
N ALA A 257 -61.23 62.37 -37.80
CA ALA A 257 -60.98 61.06 -38.39
C ALA A 257 -59.49 60.77 -38.57
N ASP A 258 -58.66 61.80 -38.72
CA ASP A 258 -57.20 61.65 -38.73
C ASP A 258 -56.66 61.58 -37.30
N GLU A 259 -56.21 60.38 -36.91
CA GLU A 259 -55.72 60.09 -35.57
C GLU A 259 -54.50 60.92 -35.16
N ARG A 260 -53.73 61.43 -36.13
CA ARG A 260 -52.54 62.26 -35.87
C ARG A 260 -52.90 63.60 -35.24
N ASN A 261 -54.11 64.09 -35.47
CA ASN A 261 -54.59 65.35 -34.91
C ASN A 261 -54.96 65.23 -33.42
N GLY A 262 -55.02 64.02 -32.87
CA GLY A 262 -55.28 63.79 -31.45
C GLY A 262 -56.72 64.10 -30.99
N LEU A 263 -57.63 64.41 -31.91
CA LEU A 263 -59.06 64.67 -31.61
C LEU A 263 -59.81 63.40 -31.21
N ASN A 264 -59.34 62.22 -31.66
CA ASN A 264 -59.83 60.90 -31.25
C ASN A 264 -61.36 60.78 -31.37
N LEU A 265 -61.84 60.80 -32.61
CA LEU A 265 -63.25 60.54 -32.90
C LEU A 265 -63.63 59.12 -32.41
N ARG A 266 -64.65 59.07 -31.54
CA ARG A 266 -65.17 57.85 -30.90
C ARG A 266 -66.69 57.81 -30.92
N GLN A 267 -67.24 56.62 -30.87
CA GLN A 267 -68.68 56.45 -30.72
C GLN A 267 -69.08 56.77 -29.27
N ASN A 268 -70.17 57.54 -29.09
CA ASN A 268 -70.71 57.84 -27.77
C ASN A 268 -72.23 57.70 -27.80
N GLY A 269 -72.72 56.48 -27.48
CA GLY A 269 -74.13 56.13 -27.60
C GLY A 269 -74.65 56.32 -29.04
N ASP A 270 -75.70 57.14 -29.17
CA ASP A 270 -76.32 57.50 -30.44
C ASP A 270 -75.62 58.66 -31.18
N GLY A 271 -74.54 59.21 -30.61
CA GLY A 271 -73.73 60.27 -31.20
C GLY A 271 -72.26 59.89 -31.34
N PHE A 272 -71.41 60.90 -31.37
CA PHE A 272 -69.96 60.77 -31.40
C PHE A 272 -69.34 61.72 -30.37
N ALA A 273 -68.10 61.45 -30.00
CA ALA A 273 -67.32 62.31 -29.13
C ALA A 273 -65.93 62.54 -29.73
N MET A 274 -65.37 63.71 -29.44
CA MET A 274 -63.97 64.07 -29.69
C MET A 274 -63.39 64.67 -28.41
N TYR A 275 -62.07 64.64 -28.26
CA TYR A 275 -61.38 65.31 -27.15
C TYR A 275 -61.48 66.83 -27.31
N ARG A 276 -62.31 67.44 -26.48
CA ARG A 276 -62.56 68.89 -26.48
C ARG A 276 -61.29 69.72 -26.26
N GLU A 277 -60.35 69.20 -25.48
CA GLU A 277 -59.05 69.83 -25.20
C GLU A 277 -58.17 70.05 -26.44
N ARG A 278 -58.48 69.36 -27.55
CA ARG A 278 -57.74 69.46 -28.82
C ARG A 278 -58.49 70.27 -29.88
N LEU A 279 -59.71 70.73 -29.59
CA LEU A 279 -60.48 71.61 -30.46
C LEU A 279 -59.95 73.04 -30.34
N SER A 280 -59.79 73.74 -31.46
CA SER A 280 -59.64 75.19 -31.43
C SER A 280 -60.94 75.86 -30.99
N PRO A 281 -60.93 77.13 -30.53
CA PRO A 281 -62.15 77.82 -30.09
C PRO A 281 -63.26 77.88 -31.16
N SER A 282 -62.90 78.02 -32.44
CA SER A 282 -63.86 78.02 -33.56
C SER A 282 -64.44 76.63 -33.82
N GLU A 283 -63.64 75.58 -33.68
CA GLU A 283 -64.08 74.20 -33.78
C GLU A 283 -64.95 73.79 -32.59
N GLN A 284 -64.65 74.29 -31.40
CA GLN A 284 -65.47 74.05 -30.22
C GLN A 284 -66.87 74.68 -30.38
N SER A 285 -66.93 75.92 -30.88
CA SER A 285 -68.22 76.54 -31.24
C SER A 285 -68.97 75.75 -32.33
N THR A 286 -68.24 75.17 -33.29
CA THR A 286 -68.82 74.31 -34.33
C THR A 286 -69.31 72.98 -33.74
N TYR A 287 -68.56 72.40 -32.81
CA TYR A 287 -68.87 71.15 -32.13
C TYR A 287 -70.08 71.27 -31.22
N ASP A 288 -70.20 72.36 -30.47
CA ASP A 288 -71.32 72.63 -29.56
C ASP A 288 -72.60 73.08 -30.32
N SER A 289 -72.51 73.36 -31.62
CA SER A 289 -73.68 73.67 -32.47
C SER A 289 -74.52 72.42 -32.78
N LYS A 290 -75.79 72.60 -33.16
CA LYS A 290 -76.67 71.47 -33.48
C LYS A 290 -76.21 70.79 -34.78
N TRP A 291 -75.92 69.49 -34.70
CA TRP A 291 -75.50 68.69 -35.85
C TRP A 291 -76.69 68.16 -36.64
N PRO A 292 -76.67 68.22 -37.99
CA PRO A 292 -77.66 67.55 -38.82
C PRO A 292 -77.63 66.02 -38.62
N PRO A 293 -78.80 65.34 -38.61
CA PRO A 293 -78.85 63.89 -38.45
C PRO A 293 -77.97 63.10 -39.44
N ALA A 294 -77.88 63.59 -40.69
CA ALA A 294 -77.03 62.98 -41.72
C ALA A 294 -75.53 63.06 -41.36
N ILE A 295 -75.07 64.21 -40.85
CA ILE A 295 -73.67 64.39 -40.45
C ILE A 295 -73.35 63.56 -39.21
N VAL A 296 -74.28 63.46 -38.24
CA VAL A 296 -74.14 62.55 -37.08
C VAL A 296 -74.06 61.08 -37.52
N ALA A 297 -74.82 60.67 -38.53
CA ALA A 297 -74.75 59.31 -39.07
C ALA A 297 -73.37 59.01 -39.70
N ILE A 298 -72.84 59.96 -40.48
CA ILE A 298 -71.49 59.86 -41.06
C ILE A 298 -70.43 59.78 -39.94
N ALA A 299 -70.51 60.68 -38.96
CA ALA A 299 -69.59 60.72 -37.82
C ALA A 299 -69.53 59.39 -37.06
N ARG A 300 -70.69 58.78 -36.80
CA ARG A 300 -70.78 57.46 -36.15
C ARG A 300 -70.15 56.35 -36.98
N SER A 301 -70.41 56.33 -38.28
CA SER A 301 -69.83 55.31 -39.16
C SER A 301 -68.31 55.41 -39.19
N VAL A 302 -67.78 56.64 -39.28
CA VAL A 302 -66.33 56.89 -39.26
C VAL A 302 -65.74 56.52 -37.90
N ALA A 303 -66.38 56.92 -36.79
CA ALA A 303 -65.95 56.57 -35.45
C ALA A 303 -65.84 55.05 -35.25
N ARG A 304 -66.85 54.30 -35.71
CA ARG A 304 -66.86 52.83 -35.64
C ARG A 304 -65.74 52.20 -36.46
N MET A 305 -65.51 52.68 -37.69
CA MET A 305 -64.41 52.18 -38.52
C MET A 305 -63.04 52.45 -37.88
N LEU A 306 -62.86 53.62 -37.25
CA LEU A 306 -61.62 53.95 -36.54
C LEU A 306 -61.43 53.10 -35.28
N GLU A 307 -62.48 52.84 -34.51
CA GLU A 307 -62.42 51.92 -33.37
C GLU A 307 -62.03 50.51 -33.81
N GLN A 308 -62.63 49.99 -34.88
CA GLN A 308 -62.24 48.70 -35.47
C GLN A 308 -60.78 48.70 -35.94
N ALA A 309 -60.32 49.77 -36.59
CA ALA A 309 -58.93 49.90 -37.02
C ALA A 309 -57.95 49.92 -35.83
N ARG A 310 -58.30 50.62 -34.73
CA ARG A 310 -57.51 50.64 -33.48
C ARG A 310 -57.42 49.26 -32.84
N GLU A 311 -58.53 48.53 -32.77
CA GLU A 311 -58.56 47.17 -32.24
C GLU A 311 -57.67 46.24 -33.05
N LEU A 312 -57.74 46.31 -34.39
CA LEU A 312 -56.88 45.52 -35.27
C LEU A 312 -55.40 45.88 -35.13
N LEU A 313 -55.05 47.17 -35.06
CA LEU A 313 -53.67 47.62 -34.84
C LEU A 313 -53.11 47.15 -33.49
N LEU A 314 -53.92 47.21 -32.43
CA LEU A 314 -53.53 46.68 -31.13
C LEU A 314 -53.34 45.16 -31.18
N ALA A 315 -54.22 44.43 -31.85
CA ALA A 315 -54.10 42.99 -32.03
C ALA A 315 -52.82 42.61 -32.80
N VAL A 316 -52.50 43.33 -33.88
CA VAL A 316 -51.26 43.13 -34.65
C VAL A 316 -50.04 43.41 -33.78
N ARG A 317 -50.01 44.53 -33.05
CA ARG A 317 -48.87 44.88 -32.17
C ARG A 317 -48.66 43.87 -31.04
N LEU A 318 -49.74 43.36 -30.45
CA LEU A 318 -49.68 42.28 -29.46
C LEU A 318 -49.18 40.98 -30.09
N GLY A 319 -49.61 40.68 -31.32
CA GLY A 319 -49.13 39.53 -32.10
C GLY A 319 -47.64 39.61 -32.42
N GLU A 320 -47.15 40.78 -32.87
CA GLU A 320 -45.72 41.03 -33.14
C GLU A 320 -44.87 40.83 -31.88
N LYS A 321 -45.30 41.40 -30.75
CA LYS A 321 -44.61 41.22 -29.47
C LYS A 321 -44.56 39.74 -29.05
N ALA A 322 -45.67 39.02 -29.21
CA ALA A 322 -45.72 37.59 -28.90
C ALA A 322 -44.83 36.74 -29.83
N LEU A 323 -44.69 37.14 -31.11
CA LEU A 323 -43.76 36.50 -32.05
C LEU A 323 -42.30 36.77 -31.68
N GLU A 324 -41.96 38.01 -31.30
CA GLU A 324 -40.62 38.38 -30.83
C GLU A 324 -40.23 37.58 -29.58
N GLU A 325 -41.15 37.45 -28.60
CA GLU A 325 -40.95 36.64 -27.40
C GLU A 325 -40.71 35.16 -27.75
N ARG A 326 -41.46 34.60 -28.71
CA ARG A 326 -41.27 33.21 -29.19
C ARG A 326 -39.94 33.03 -29.92
N GLU A 327 -39.53 33.99 -30.75
CA GLU A 327 -38.26 33.92 -31.47
C GLU A 327 -37.08 33.99 -30.51
N ASN A 328 -37.15 34.85 -29.50
CA ASN A 328 -36.14 34.94 -28.45
C ASN A 328 -36.07 33.64 -27.64
N ALA A 329 -37.22 33.06 -27.24
CA ALA A 329 -37.25 31.77 -26.56
C ALA A 329 -36.65 30.64 -27.41
N ALA A 330 -36.94 30.60 -28.71
CA ALA A 330 -36.36 29.62 -29.63
C ALA A 330 -34.85 29.79 -29.80
N LYS A 331 -34.33 31.03 -29.82
CA LYS A 331 -32.89 31.31 -29.83
C LYS A 331 -32.21 30.84 -28.55
N ASP A 332 -32.84 31.05 -27.40
CA ASP A 332 -32.33 30.59 -26.11
C ASP A 332 -32.30 29.07 -26.01
N GLU A 333 -33.36 28.39 -26.47
CA GLU A 333 -33.41 26.93 -26.53
C GLU A 333 -32.34 26.36 -27.47
N ALA A 334 -32.15 26.95 -28.65
CA ALA A 334 -31.10 26.56 -29.58
C ALA A 334 -29.70 26.75 -28.99
N ALA A 335 -29.47 27.85 -28.26
CA ALA A 335 -28.21 28.10 -27.56
C ALA A 335 -27.98 27.08 -26.44
N GLN A 336 -29.03 26.70 -25.70
CA GLN A 336 -28.95 25.69 -24.65
C GLN A 336 -28.65 24.30 -25.23
N LEU A 337 -29.35 23.90 -26.29
CA LEU A 337 -29.08 22.63 -27.00
C LEU A 337 -27.63 22.55 -27.50
N LYS A 338 -27.08 23.65 -28.01
CA LYS A 338 -25.67 23.72 -28.43
C LYS A 338 -24.71 23.53 -27.26
N ARG A 339 -25.00 24.10 -26.08
CA ARG A 339 -24.20 23.88 -24.86
C ARG A 339 -24.29 22.43 -24.40
N ASP A 340 -25.49 21.84 -24.43
CA ASP A 340 -25.72 20.47 -24.01
C ASP A 340 -25.00 19.47 -24.95
N GLN A 341 -25.01 19.73 -26.27
CA GLN A 341 -24.24 18.96 -27.26
C GLN A 341 -22.74 19.06 -27.01
N ALA A 342 -22.21 20.26 -26.73
CA ALA A 342 -20.80 20.44 -26.41
C ALA A 342 -20.42 19.72 -25.10
N ALA A 343 -21.28 19.78 -24.07
CA ALA A 343 -21.08 19.06 -22.82
C ALA A 343 -21.11 17.53 -23.03
N HIS A 344 -22.03 17.03 -23.86
CA HIS A 344 -22.09 15.61 -24.21
C HIS A 344 -20.84 15.16 -24.96
N GLN A 345 -20.38 15.91 -25.96
CA GLN A 345 -19.14 15.61 -26.68
C GLN A 345 -17.92 15.61 -25.76
N ALA A 346 -17.83 16.55 -24.81
CA ALA A 346 -16.79 16.56 -23.79
C ALA A 346 -16.86 15.33 -22.86
N SER A 347 -18.07 14.87 -22.52
CA SER A 347 -18.25 13.64 -21.74
C SER A 347 -17.83 12.40 -22.52
N VAL A 348 -18.14 12.33 -23.83
CA VAL A 348 -17.76 11.21 -24.70
C VAL A 348 -16.24 11.15 -24.88
N SER A 349 -15.58 12.29 -25.10
CA SER A 349 -14.12 12.35 -25.21
C SER A 349 -13.43 11.95 -23.91
N ALA A 350 -13.95 12.40 -22.75
CA ALA A 350 -13.47 11.97 -21.44
C ALA A 350 -13.64 10.46 -21.22
N HIS A 351 -14.78 9.89 -21.64
CA HIS A 351 -15.01 8.45 -21.56
C HIS A 351 -14.04 7.66 -22.45
N GLN A 352 -13.76 8.14 -23.67
CA GLN A 352 -12.80 7.50 -24.56
C GLN A 352 -11.38 7.51 -23.98
N VAL A 353 -10.96 8.61 -23.34
CA VAL A 353 -9.68 8.68 -22.61
C VAL A 353 -9.65 7.66 -21.47
N ALA A 354 -10.75 7.52 -20.71
CA ALA A 354 -10.84 6.53 -19.65
C ALA A 354 -10.74 5.09 -20.17
N LEU A 355 -11.37 4.76 -21.31
CA LEU A 355 -11.26 3.45 -21.96
C LEU A 355 -9.83 3.17 -22.43
N ASN A 356 -9.16 4.16 -23.03
CA ASN A 356 -7.76 4.02 -23.44
C ASN A 356 -6.85 3.77 -22.23
N ASN A 357 -7.05 4.51 -21.12
CA ASN A 357 -6.30 4.30 -19.88
C ASN A 357 -6.54 2.91 -19.26
N LEU A 358 -7.78 2.41 -19.33
CA LEU A 358 -8.12 1.06 -18.90
C LEU A 358 -7.39 0.03 -19.76
N SER A 359 -7.39 0.19 -21.08
CA SER A 359 -6.67 -0.69 -22.00
C SER A 359 -5.16 -0.72 -21.73
N ILE A 360 -4.54 0.43 -21.46
CA ILE A 360 -3.12 0.52 -21.07
C ILE A 360 -2.88 -0.23 -19.75
N SER A 361 -3.79 -0.06 -18.78
CA SER A 361 -3.68 -0.73 -17.49
C SER A 361 -3.82 -2.25 -17.60
N MET A 362 -4.73 -2.73 -18.45
CA MET A 362 -4.89 -4.16 -18.74
C MET A 362 -3.63 -4.74 -19.40
N ALA A 363 -3.07 -4.06 -20.41
CA ALA A 363 -1.83 -4.49 -21.04
C ALA A 363 -0.66 -4.54 -20.04
N LYS A 364 -0.58 -3.58 -19.11
CA LYS A 364 0.41 -3.60 -18.04
C LYS A 364 0.21 -4.80 -17.11
N LEU A 365 -1.03 -5.09 -16.70
CA LEU A 365 -1.33 -6.25 -15.86
C LEU A 365 -0.94 -7.56 -16.55
N GLU A 366 -1.22 -7.71 -17.85
CA GLU A 366 -0.79 -8.89 -18.62
C GLU A 366 0.74 -9.04 -18.62
N THR A 367 1.49 -7.93 -18.78
CA THR A 367 2.96 -7.98 -18.70
C THR A 367 3.48 -8.32 -17.30
N ASP A 368 2.83 -7.81 -16.25
CA ASP A 368 3.19 -8.11 -14.86
C ASP A 368 2.85 -9.56 -14.50
N GLU A 369 1.73 -10.10 -14.97
CA GLU A 369 1.35 -11.51 -14.84
C GLU A 369 2.36 -12.43 -15.54
N ALA A 370 2.77 -12.09 -16.77
CA ALA A 370 3.78 -12.84 -17.49
C ALA A 370 5.13 -12.84 -16.75
N ARG A 371 5.53 -11.70 -16.16
CA ARG A 371 6.74 -11.61 -15.33
C ARG A 371 6.65 -12.47 -14.08
N LEU A 372 5.51 -12.41 -13.37
CA LEU A 372 5.26 -13.24 -12.18
C LEU A 372 5.28 -14.74 -12.51
N ALA A 373 4.69 -15.15 -13.63
CA ALA A 373 4.72 -16.54 -14.08
C ALA A 373 6.15 -17.01 -14.38
N GLU A 374 6.99 -16.16 -14.96
CA GLU A 374 8.40 -16.47 -15.21
C GLU A 374 9.21 -16.54 -13.90
N GLU A 375 8.97 -15.64 -12.95
CA GLU A 375 9.57 -15.69 -11.61
C GLU A 375 9.15 -16.95 -10.85
N GLN A 376 7.89 -17.37 -10.94
CA GLN A 376 7.40 -18.62 -10.38
C GLN A 376 8.09 -19.83 -10.98
N ARG A 377 8.30 -19.87 -12.31
CA ARG A 377 9.07 -20.93 -12.97
C ARG A 377 10.50 -20.99 -12.47
N LYS A 378 11.18 -19.84 -12.37
CA LYS A 378 12.55 -19.76 -11.82
C LYS A 378 12.61 -20.24 -10.38
N ALA A 379 11.66 -19.83 -9.54
CA ALA A 379 11.56 -20.29 -8.16
C ALA A 379 11.32 -21.79 -8.07
N ALA A 380 10.46 -22.36 -8.92
CA ALA A 380 10.20 -23.80 -8.97
C ALA A 380 11.48 -24.60 -9.33
N VAL A 381 12.29 -24.10 -10.28
CA VAL A 381 13.59 -24.73 -10.61
C VAL A 381 14.54 -24.69 -9.42
N VAL A 382 14.61 -23.57 -8.70
CA VAL A 382 15.46 -23.44 -7.49
C VAL A 382 15.00 -24.41 -6.40
N ILE A 383 13.69 -24.48 -6.13
CA ILE A 383 13.10 -25.40 -5.14
C ILE A 383 13.41 -26.86 -5.51
N ALA A 384 13.20 -27.25 -6.77
CA ALA A 384 13.51 -28.61 -7.22
C ALA A 384 15.01 -28.94 -7.06
N SER A 385 15.89 -27.97 -7.34
CA SER A 385 17.33 -28.15 -7.13
C SER A 385 17.70 -28.31 -5.65
N ALA A 386 17.03 -27.57 -4.76
CA ALA A 386 17.24 -27.66 -3.31
C ALA A 386 16.73 -29.00 -2.77
N GLN A 387 15.57 -29.46 -3.22
CA GLN A 387 15.02 -30.78 -2.84
C GLN A 387 15.94 -31.91 -3.30
N ASN A 388 16.50 -31.84 -4.51
CA ASN A 388 17.47 -32.84 -4.97
C ASN A 388 18.73 -32.85 -4.10
N ARG A 389 19.26 -31.67 -3.73
CA ARG A 389 20.41 -31.57 -2.81
C ARG A 389 20.09 -32.12 -1.42
N GLU A 390 18.87 -31.90 -0.93
CA GLU A 390 18.42 -32.44 0.36
C GLU A 390 18.31 -33.97 0.32
N LEU A 391 17.78 -34.53 -0.78
CA LEU A 391 17.74 -35.97 -0.99
C LEU A 391 19.16 -36.57 -1.08
N GLU A 392 20.07 -35.94 -1.81
CA GLU A 392 21.48 -36.35 -1.87
C GLU A 392 22.15 -36.28 -0.50
N ALA A 393 21.97 -35.18 0.24
CA ALA A 393 22.51 -35.02 1.59
C ALA A 393 21.94 -36.06 2.56
N THR A 394 20.65 -36.37 2.45
CA THR A 394 19.99 -37.40 3.28
C THR A 394 20.53 -38.79 2.96
N ALA A 395 20.72 -39.11 1.67
CA ALA A 395 21.33 -40.37 1.24
C ALA A 395 22.78 -40.50 1.73
N ILE A 396 23.59 -39.44 1.61
CA ILE A 396 24.95 -39.38 2.16
C ILE A 396 24.93 -39.54 3.68
N GLY A 397 23.99 -38.90 4.37
CA GLY A 397 23.80 -39.01 5.82
C GLY A 397 23.50 -40.44 6.26
N GLN A 398 22.60 -41.14 5.58
CA GLN A 398 22.28 -42.55 5.87
C GLN A 398 23.49 -43.46 5.65
N VAL A 399 24.25 -43.25 4.57
CA VAL A 399 25.50 -43.99 4.31
C VAL A 399 26.51 -43.72 5.42
N ASN A 400 26.70 -42.47 5.83
CA ASN A 400 27.61 -42.12 6.92
C ASN A 400 27.18 -42.71 8.27
N GLU A 401 25.88 -42.71 8.60
CA GLU A 401 25.36 -43.33 9.83
C GLU A 401 25.59 -44.85 9.86
N GLN A 402 25.39 -45.52 8.72
CA GLN A 402 25.72 -46.95 8.59
C GLN A 402 27.22 -47.19 8.82
N TRP A 403 28.07 -46.38 8.20
CA TRP A 403 29.52 -46.51 8.33
C TRP A 403 30.06 -46.11 9.70
N ASP A 404 29.39 -45.22 10.43
CA ASP A 404 29.70 -44.91 11.82
C ASP A 404 29.42 -46.12 12.73
N LYS A 405 28.30 -46.82 12.51
CA LYS A 405 28.02 -48.10 13.18
C LYS A 405 29.08 -49.16 12.85
N VAL A 406 29.56 -49.21 11.61
CA VAL A 406 30.67 -50.11 11.21
C VAL A 406 31.97 -49.73 11.92
N ALA A 407 32.36 -48.46 11.90
CA ALA A 407 33.59 -47.98 12.54
C ALA A 407 33.59 -48.26 14.05
N ASN A 408 32.47 -47.98 14.73
CA ASN A 408 32.32 -48.24 16.16
C ASN A 408 32.32 -49.74 16.50
N ALA A 409 31.69 -50.58 15.67
CA ALA A 409 31.69 -52.04 15.87
C ALA A 409 33.07 -52.67 15.64
N LEU A 410 33.88 -52.09 14.75
CA LEU A 410 35.21 -52.59 14.41
C LEU A 410 36.33 -52.00 15.27
N ALA A 411 36.07 -50.91 15.99
CA ALA A 411 37.07 -50.24 16.85
C ALA A 411 37.78 -51.19 17.84
N PRO A 412 37.09 -52.13 18.54
CA PRO A 412 37.76 -53.09 19.43
C PRO A 412 38.66 -54.11 18.71
N PHE A 413 38.55 -54.19 17.38
CA PHE A 413 39.20 -55.19 16.55
C PHE A 413 40.15 -54.56 15.52
N ALA A 414 40.59 -53.32 15.71
CA ALA A 414 41.38 -52.56 14.75
C ALA A 414 42.61 -53.33 14.21
N GLY A 415 43.28 -54.12 15.04
CA GLY A 415 44.40 -54.98 14.64
C GLY A 415 44.07 -56.14 13.68
N LYS A 416 42.79 -56.46 13.48
CA LYS A 416 42.28 -57.55 12.63
C LYS A 416 41.48 -57.04 11.42
N VAL A 417 41.51 -55.73 11.18
CA VAL A 417 40.85 -55.09 10.03
C VAL A 417 41.92 -54.45 9.16
N THR A 418 41.89 -54.75 7.86
CA THR A 418 42.78 -54.12 6.86
C THR A 418 41.96 -53.39 5.81
N VAL A 419 42.51 -52.29 5.30
CA VAL A 419 41.91 -51.57 4.18
C VAL A 419 42.44 -52.21 2.89
N GLY A 420 41.54 -52.80 2.11
CA GLY A 420 41.83 -53.37 0.79
C GLY A 420 42.11 -52.28 -0.25
N THR A 421 42.65 -52.69 -1.40
CA THR A 421 43.03 -51.79 -2.50
C THR A 421 41.84 -51.10 -3.18
N ASP A 422 40.62 -51.59 -2.96
CA ASP A 422 39.35 -51.01 -3.42
C ASP A 422 38.63 -50.18 -2.35
N ASN A 423 39.35 -49.76 -1.29
CA ASN A 423 38.80 -49.12 -0.09
C ASN A 423 37.77 -49.96 0.68
N LYS A 424 37.63 -51.26 0.41
CA LYS A 424 36.81 -52.12 1.27
C LYS A 424 37.58 -52.52 2.51
N LEU A 425 36.87 -52.56 3.63
CA LEU A 425 37.45 -53.10 4.86
C LEU A 425 37.42 -54.62 4.79
N VAL A 426 38.59 -55.24 4.79
CA VAL A 426 38.74 -56.69 4.88
C VAL A 426 38.89 -57.03 6.36
N VAL A 427 37.91 -57.76 6.88
CA VAL A 427 37.89 -58.23 8.26
C VAL A 427 38.33 -59.69 8.28
N ASP A 428 39.20 -60.04 9.23
CA ASP A 428 39.65 -61.41 9.48
C ASP A 428 38.47 -62.41 9.60
N ASP A 429 38.61 -63.60 9.00
CA ASP A 429 37.55 -64.62 8.93
C ASP A 429 37.03 -65.03 10.31
N THR A 430 37.86 -64.96 11.35
CA THR A 430 37.47 -65.28 12.74
C THR A 430 36.46 -64.30 13.33
N LEU A 431 36.38 -63.07 12.80
CA LEU A 431 35.47 -62.02 13.29
C LEU A 431 34.14 -61.98 12.54
N LYS A 432 34.09 -62.50 11.31
CA LYS A 432 32.87 -62.52 10.48
C LYS A 432 31.60 -63.02 11.22
N PRO A 433 31.63 -64.12 12.02
CA PRO A 433 30.44 -64.57 12.74
C PRO A 433 30.07 -63.73 13.97
N LEU A 434 30.97 -62.86 14.45
CA LEU A 434 30.75 -62.00 15.63
C LEU A 434 30.20 -60.62 15.25
N LEU A 435 30.25 -60.24 13.98
CA LEU A 435 29.76 -58.96 13.51
C LEU A 435 28.22 -58.95 13.39
N PRO A 436 27.55 -57.85 13.80
CA PRO A 436 26.13 -57.67 13.51
C PRO A 436 25.87 -57.78 12.00
N ARG A 437 24.75 -58.39 11.62
CA ARG A 437 24.38 -58.61 10.20
C ARG A 437 24.39 -57.31 9.36
N SER A 438 24.02 -56.18 9.98
CA SER A 438 24.07 -54.85 9.35
C SER A 438 25.49 -54.39 9.02
N VAL A 439 26.46 -54.68 9.89
CA VAL A 439 27.88 -54.37 9.68
C VAL A 439 28.46 -55.28 8.58
N ALA A 440 28.15 -56.58 8.62
CA ALA A 440 28.58 -57.53 7.60
C ALA A 440 28.09 -57.14 6.18
N LEU A 441 26.85 -56.67 6.07
CA LEU A 441 26.30 -56.18 4.80
C LEU A 441 26.99 -54.89 4.31
N ALA A 442 27.25 -53.95 5.21
CA ALA A 442 27.92 -52.68 4.88
C ALA A 442 29.36 -52.89 4.38
N LEU A 443 30.06 -53.91 4.89
CA LEU A 443 31.43 -54.26 4.49
C LEU A 443 31.58 -54.69 3.02
N HIS A 444 30.49 -55.03 2.34
CA HIS A 444 30.52 -55.31 0.89
C HIS A 444 30.68 -54.04 0.03
N ASN A 445 30.40 -52.87 0.60
CA ASN A 445 30.55 -51.58 -0.06
C ASN A 445 31.92 -50.95 0.27
N PRO A 446 32.47 -50.09 -0.61
CA PRO A 446 33.70 -49.36 -0.32
C PRO A 446 33.49 -48.40 0.85
N ALA A 447 34.46 -48.35 1.77
CA ALA A 447 34.41 -47.50 2.94
C ALA A 447 34.67 -46.03 2.55
N PRO A 448 33.91 -45.07 3.13
CA PRO A 448 34.21 -43.65 3.01
C PRO A 448 35.63 -43.34 3.49
N ALA A 449 36.28 -42.36 2.86
CA ALA A 449 37.66 -41.99 3.14
C ALA A 449 37.91 -41.59 4.62
N TRP A 450 36.89 -41.14 5.34
CA TRP A 450 37.01 -40.82 6.76
C TRP A 450 37.08 -42.09 7.63
N VAL A 451 36.34 -43.14 7.29
CA VAL A 451 36.36 -44.44 7.98
C VAL A 451 37.71 -45.11 7.82
N THR A 452 38.24 -45.11 6.59
CA THR A 452 39.57 -45.69 6.32
C THR A 452 40.64 -44.96 7.14
N LYS A 453 40.58 -43.63 7.25
CA LYS A 453 41.47 -42.83 8.10
C LYS A 453 41.35 -43.20 9.59
N ILE A 454 40.13 -43.38 10.11
CA ILE A 454 39.91 -43.77 11.51
C ILE A 454 40.54 -45.14 11.80
N ILE A 455 40.27 -46.15 10.96
CA ILE A 455 40.82 -47.50 11.17
C ILE A 455 42.34 -47.52 11.03
N THR A 456 42.88 -46.76 10.07
CA THR A 456 44.34 -46.63 9.91
C THR A 456 44.97 -45.94 11.13
N ALA A 457 44.33 -44.90 11.65
CA ALA A 457 44.78 -44.19 12.85
C ALA A 457 44.71 -45.07 14.11
N GLN A 458 43.64 -45.86 14.27
CA GLN A 458 43.49 -46.81 15.38
C GLN A 458 44.55 -47.92 15.32
N LYS A 459 44.83 -48.46 14.14
CA LYS A 459 45.91 -49.43 13.95
C LYS A 459 47.29 -48.83 14.30
N ALA A 460 47.53 -47.59 13.86
CA ALA A 460 48.75 -46.88 14.22
C ALA A 460 48.85 -46.63 15.73
N ALA A 461 47.73 -46.32 16.41
CA ALA A 461 47.67 -46.16 17.85
C ALA A 461 47.94 -47.47 18.60
N ASP A 462 47.36 -48.59 18.17
CA ASP A 462 47.61 -49.93 18.74
C ASP A 462 49.09 -50.35 18.57
N GLU A 463 49.69 -50.05 17.42
CA GLU A 463 51.12 -50.29 17.19
C GLU A 463 52.00 -49.39 18.06
N LEU A 464 51.59 -48.13 18.26
CA LEU A 464 52.27 -47.20 19.15
C LEU A 464 52.19 -47.67 20.61
N GLU A 465 51.03 -48.13 21.06
CA GLU A 465 50.83 -48.65 22.42
C GLU A 465 51.64 -49.93 22.67
N LYS A 466 51.73 -50.82 21.67
CA LYS A 466 52.63 -51.98 21.74
C LYS A 466 54.10 -51.56 21.84
N ARG A 467 54.50 -50.53 21.09
CA ARG A 467 55.87 -49.99 21.13
C ARG A 467 56.17 -49.32 22.47
N THR A 468 55.24 -48.56 23.05
CA THR A 468 55.43 -47.92 24.36
C THR A 468 55.47 -48.95 25.48
N ARG A 469 54.60 -49.97 25.50
CA ARG A 469 54.69 -51.07 26.47
C ARG A 469 56.02 -51.84 26.38
N MET A 470 56.51 -52.09 25.16
CA MET A 470 57.83 -52.71 24.97
C MET A 470 58.99 -51.80 25.39
N ALA A 471 58.86 -50.48 25.21
CA ALA A 471 59.84 -49.50 25.67
C ALA A 471 59.85 -49.38 27.20
N GLU A 472 58.69 -49.39 27.86
CA GLU A 472 58.57 -49.40 29.31
C GLU A 472 59.19 -50.65 29.95
N ILE A 473 59.01 -51.81 29.33
CA ILE A 473 59.66 -53.06 29.78
C ILE A 473 61.19 -52.93 29.68
N ARG A 474 61.71 -52.42 28.55
CA ARG A 474 63.16 -52.18 28.37
C ARG A 474 63.71 -51.12 29.32
N GLN A 475 62.92 -50.10 29.63
CA GLN A 475 63.31 -49.05 30.58
C GLN A 475 63.41 -49.62 32.00
N ARG A 476 62.46 -50.46 32.42
CA ARG A 476 62.53 -51.16 33.72
C ARG A 476 63.71 -52.11 33.82
N GLU A 477 64.08 -52.78 32.73
CA GLU A 477 65.28 -53.62 32.66
C GLU A 477 66.56 -52.77 32.77
N ALA A 478 66.63 -51.63 32.09
CA ALA A 478 67.78 -50.71 32.16
C ALA A 478 67.93 -50.04 33.54
N GLU A 479 66.81 -49.66 34.17
CA GLU A 479 66.80 -49.09 35.53
C GLU A 479 67.29 -50.10 36.58
N ALA A 480 66.94 -51.39 36.42
CA ALA A 480 67.45 -52.46 37.28
C ALA A 480 68.98 -52.62 37.19
N THR A 481 69.55 -52.48 35.98
CA THR A 481 71.01 -52.56 35.76
C THR A 481 71.74 -51.36 36.36
N ILE A 482 71.20 -50.15 36.19
CA ILE A 482 71.79 -48.91 36.75
C ILE A 482 71.81 -48.94 38.29
N ILE A 483 70.75 -49.47 38.92
CA ILE A 483 70.69 -49.61 40.38
C ILE A 483 71.74 -50.62 40.89
N ALA A 484 71.99 -51.71 40.14
CA ALA A 484 73.03 -52.68 40.48
C ALA A 484 74.44 -52.09 40.37
N ASP A 485 74.73 -51.33 39.31
CA ASP A 485 76.04 -50.69 39.11
C ASP A 485 76.30 -49.58 40.14
N ARG A 486 75.28 -48.79 40.51
CA ARG A 486 75.42 -47.76 41.55
C ARG A 486 75.80 -48.35 42.91
N ARG A 487 75.17 -49.46 43.31
CA ARG A 487 75.52 -50.17 44.56
C ARG A 487 76.94 -50.72 44.53
N ARG A 488 77.41 -51.15 43.36
CA ARG A 488 78.80 -51.62 43.15
C ARG A 488 79.82 -50.49 43.33
N ILE A 489 79.53 -49.31 42.78
CA ILE A 489 80.38 -48.10 42.93
C ILE A 489 80.41 -47.62 44.38
N GLU A 490 79.25 -47.49 45.03
CA GLU A 490 79.15 -47.02 46.43
C GLU A 490 79.91 -47.96 47.40
N ARG A 491 79.80 -49.28 47.19
CA ARG A 491 80.56 -50.28 47.95
C ARG A 491 82.07 -50.15 47.73
N SER A 492 82.48 -49.90 46.49
CA SER A 492 83.89 -49.71 46.13
C SER A 492 84.49 -48.44 46.73
N GLN A 493 83.73 -47.34 46.76
CA GLN A 493 84.13 -46.08 47.39
C GLN A 493 84.31 -46.22 48.90
N SER A 494 83.36 -46.86 49.58
CA SER A 494 83.46 -47.08 51.03
C SER A 494 84.69 -47.90 51.41
N ILE A 495 85.04 -48.91 50.61
CA ILE A 495 86.27 -49.71 50.81
C ILE A 495 87.52 -48.85 50.61
N LEU A 496 87.56 -48.04 49.55
CA LEU A 496 88.73 -47.21 49.26
C LEU A 496 88.94 -46.12 50.31
N GLU A 497 87.86 -45.50 50.80
CA GLU A 497 87.90 -44.56 51.91
C GLU A 497 88.45 -45.20 53.19
N ALA A 498 88.03 -46.43 53.49
CA ALA A 498 88.50 -47.15 54.66
C ALA A 498 90.00 -47.48 54.59
N ILE A 499 90.53 -47.78 53.40
CA ILE A 499 91.96 -48.00 53.16
C ILE A 499 92.74 -46.68 53.31
N VAL A 500 92.31 -45.62 52.61
CA VAL A 500 93.02 -44.32 52.62
C VAL A 500 93.03 -43.69 54.01
N THR A 501 91.98 -43.89 54.80
CA THR A 501 91.89 -43.38 56.18
C THR A 501 92.59 -44.28 57.20
N ASN A 502 93.35 -45.28 56.76
CA ASN A 502 94.07 -46.24 57.62
C ASN A 502 93.15 -47.02 58.59
N ARG A 503 91.85 -47.10 58.31
CA ARG A 503 90.90 -47.93 59.07
C ARG A 503 91.04 -49.41 58.70
N CYS A 504 91.62 -49.72 57.55
CA CYS A 504 91.89 -51.07 57.08
C CYS A 504 93.22 -51.15 56.34
N THR A 505 93.92 -52.28 56.45
CA THR A 505 95.00 -52.65 55.52
C THR A 505 94.46 -53.58 54.45
N ALA A 506 94.83 -53.32 53.21
CA ALA A 506 94.38 -54.07 52.04
C ALA A 506 95.51 -54.93 51.49
N SER A 507 95.23 -56.21 51.25
CA SER A 507 96.11 -57.07 50.46
C SER A 507 95.31 -57.80 49.40
N VAL A 508 95.88 -57.91 48.19
CA VAL A 508 95.24 -58.59 47.07
C VAL A 508 95.85 -59.98 46.93
N ARG A 509 95.03 -61.04 46.97
CA ARG A 509 95.46 -62.43 46.75
C ARG A 509 94.42 -63.15 45.91
N ASN A 510 94.85 -63.81 44.83
CA ASN A 510 94.00 -64.67 44.00
C ASN A 510 92.64 -64.05 43.60
N ASP A 511 92.66 -62.82 43.07
CA ASP A 511 91.47 -62.04 42.68
C ASP A 511 90.46 -61.70 43.81
N GLU A 512 90.88 -61.89 45.07
CA GLU A 512 90.20 -61.41 46.26
C GLU A 512 90.98 -60.23 46.87
N LEU A 513 90.23 -59.21 47.29
CA LEU A 513 90.70 -58.14 48.14
C LEU A 513 90.45 -58.55 49.59
N HIS A 514 91.52 -58.74 50.36
CA HIS A 514 91.48 -58.98 51.79
C HIS A 514 91.64 -57.65 52.52
N LEU A 515 90.59 -57.23 53.21
CA LEU A 515 90.56 -56.02 54.02
C LEU A 515 90.70 -56.42 55.48
N THR A 516 91.81 -56.07 56.11
CA THR A 516 92.02 -56.33 57.53
C THR A 516 91.76 -55.04 58.29
N HIS A 517 90.69 -55.02 59.08
CA HIS A 517 90.30 -53.82 59.82
C HIS A 517 91.23 -53.59 61.01
N ILE A 518 91.62 -52.35 61.25
CA ILE A 518 92.44 -51.95 62.40
C ILE A 518 91.50 -51.23 63.36
N GLU A 519 91.13 -51.91 64.45
CA GLU A 519 90.35 -51.32 65.53
C GLU A 519 91.26 -51.13 66.75
N ASN A 520 91.40 -49.87 67.20
CA ASN A 520 92.17 -49.50 68.39
C ASN A 520 93.62 -50.03 68.41
N GLY A 521 94.28 -50.08 67.25
CA GLY A 521 95.67 -50.54 67.12
C GLY A 521 95.87 -52.06 67.18
N THR A 522 94.79 -52.84 67.30
CA THR A 522 94.82 -54.30 67.18
C THR A 522 94.31 -54.75 65.81
N VAL A 523 94.98 -55.75 65.23
CA VAL A 523 94.59 -56.37 63.97
C VAL A 523 93.25 -57.07 64.17
N GLY A 524 92.21 -56.50 63.59
CA GLY A 524 90.84 -56.98 63.67
C GLY A 524 90.49 -57.99 62.57
N ARG A 525 89.19 -58.08 62.29
CA ARG A 525 88.61 -59.02 61.33
C ARG A 525 89.14 -58.77 59.91
N THR A 526 89.42 -59.87 59.19
CA THR A 526 89.72 -59.84 57.75
C THR A 526 88.46 -60.17 56.95
N ASP A 527 87.97 -59.21 56.18
CA ASP A 527 86.90 -59.44 55.22
C ASP A 527 87.46 -59.71 53.82
N LYS A 528 86.74 -60.53 53.06
CA LYS A 528 87.09 -60.90 51.68
C LYS A 528 86.09 -60.29 50.73
N VAL A 529 86.57 -59.60 49.71
CA VAL A 529 85.75 -59.02 48.65
C VAL A 529 86.29 -59.48 47.30
N LEU A 530 85.45 -60.09 46.47
CA LEU A 530 85.86 -60.47 45.11
C LEU A 530 86.12 -59.19 44.29
N LEU A 531 87.23 -59.13 43.57
CA LEU A 531 87.54 -57.97 42.72
C LEU A 531 86.49 -57.76 41.61
N ALA A 532 85.79 -58.84 41.20
CA ALA A 532 84.67 -58.78 40.27
C ALA A 532 83.44 -58.03 40.83
N ASP A 533 83.35 -57.87 42.15
CA ASP A 533 82.27 -57.13 42.82
C ASP A 533 82.62 -55.66 43.06
N LEU A 534 83.81 -55.23 42.63
CA LEU A 534 84.29 -53.85 42.75
C LEU A 534 84.32 -53.18 41.38
N ASP A 535 84.18 -51.86 41.36
CA ASP A 535 84.34 -51.08 40.14
C ASP A 535 85.78 -51.22 39.59
N SER A 536 85.91 -51.39 38.28
CA SER A 536 87.20 -51.68 37.64
C SER A 536 88.24 -50.56 37.82
N SER A 537 87.81 -49.30 37.93
CA SER A 537 88.71 -48.17 38.18
C SER A 537 89.22 -48.17 39.63
N MET A 538 88.38 -48.61 40.57
CA MET A 538 88.70 -48.70 41.99
C MET A 538 89.62 -49.87 42.31
N VAL A 539 89.47 -51.00 41.60
CA VAL A 539 90.39 -52.15 41.68
C VAL A 539 91.83 -51.73 41.32
N TYR A 540 91.99 -50.87 40.31
CA TYR A 540 93.29 -50.35 39.92
C TYR A 540 93.93 -49.51 41.03
N LEU A 541 93.17 -48.60 41.63
CA LEU A 541 93.65 -47.73 42.72
C LEU A 541 94.04 -48.50 43.99
N VAL A 542 93.26 -49.52 44.38
CA VAL A 542 93.59 -50.37 45.54
C VAL A 542 94.86 -51.18 45.28
N ARG A 543 95.05 -51.72 44.08
CA ARG A 543 96.29 -52.42 43.69
C ARG A 543 97.50 -51.49 43.70
N LEU A 544 97.32 -50.24 43.27
CA LEU A 544 98.39 -49.24 43.28
C LEU A 544 98.78 -48.86 44.71
N HIS A 545 97.80 -48.61 45.58
CA HIS A 545 98.06 -48.24 46.97
C HIS A 545 98.74 -49.36 47.77
N ALA A 546 98.32 -50.62 47.59
CA ALA A 546 98.97 -51.78 48.21
C ALA A 546 100.45 -51.91 47.80
N LYS A 547 100.76 -51.65 46.52
CA LYS A 547 102.15 -51.63 46.02
C LYS A 547 102.97 -50.46 46.58
N MET A 548 102.36 -49.30 46.81
CA MET A 548 103.04 -48.17 47.45
C MET A 548 103.43 -48.50 48.89
N LEU A 549 102.53 -49.14 49.66
CA LEU A 549 102.82 -49.56 51.04
C LEU A 549 103.96 -50.60 51.12
N GLU A 550 104.01 -51.56 50.18
CA GLU A 550 105.17 -52.47 50.06
C GLU A 550 106.47 -51.73 49.71
N GLY A 551 106.38 -50.63 48.96
CA GLY A 551 107.50 -49.74 48.64
C GLY A 551 108.02 -49.01 49.88
N ASP A 552 107.13 -48.44 50.69
CA ASP A 552 107.47 -47.70 51.91
C ASP A 552 108.16 -48.59 52.95
N GLU A 553 107.70 -49.83 53.14
CA GLU A 553 108.36 -50.80 54.03
C GLU A 553 109.79 -51.13 53.54
N ARG A 554 109.97 -51.26 52.22
CA ARG A 554 111.26 -51.60 51.62
C ARG A 554 112.25 -50.44 51.70
N ILE A 555 111.77 -49.21 51.54
CA ILE A 555 112.57 -47.99 51.70
C ILE A 555 112.98 -47.81 53.16
N SER A 556 112.05 -47.98 54.10
CA SER A 556 112.34 -47.90 55.54
C SER A 556 113.39 -48.93 55.97
N LYS A 557 113.32 -50.15 55.41
CA LYS A 557 114.32 -51.19 55.66
C LYS A 557 115.71 -50.83 55.11
N LEU A 558 115.76 -50.31 53.88
CA LEU A 558 117.02 -49.87 53.26
C LEU A 558 117.64 -48.68 54.01
N GLU A 559 116.84 -47.73 54.49
CA GLU A 559 117.32 -46.63 55.33
C GLU A 559 117.99 -47.14 56.60
N GLN A 560 117.36 -48.11 57.27
CA GLN A 560 117.90 -48.71 58.49
C GLN A 560 119.23 -49.43 58.21
N GLU A 561 119.29 -50.24 57.15
CA GLU A 561 120.50 -50.93 56.73
C GLU A 561 121.65 -49.95 56.40
N LEU A 562 121.36 -48.85 55.70
CA LEU A 562 122.33 -47.80 55.38
C LEU A 562 122.84 -47.07 56.62
N ARG A 563 121.95 -46.81 57.58
CA ARG A 563 122.29 -46.17 58.85
C ARG A 563 123.19 -47.07 59.69
N ASP A 564 122.88 -48.37 59.74
CA ASP A 564 123.66 -49.37 60.46
C ASP A 564 125.05 -49.57 59.82
N GLU A 565 125.13 -49.64 58.49
CA GLU A 565 126.41 -49.75 57.75
C GLU A 565 127.31 -48.54 57.97
N ARG A 566 126.74 -47.33 57.95
CA ARG A 566 127.49 -46.08 58.21
C ARG A 566 127.94 -45.96 59.66
N ALA A 567 127.13 -46.40 60.62
CA ALA A 567 127.53 -46.49 62.02
C ALA A 567 128.73 -47.44 62.19
N PHE A 568 128.68 -48.61 61.54
CA PHE A 568 129.79 -49.56 61.51
C PHE A 568 131.07 -48.97 60.91
N LEU A 569 130.96 -48.26 59.77
CA LEU A 569 132.10 -47.60 59.12
C LEU A 569 132.72 -46.48 59.97
N ALA A 570 131.89 -45.68 60.66
CA ALA A 570 132.36 -44.65 61.58
C ALA A 570 133.15 -45.24 62.76
N GLN A 571 132.73 -46.41 63.24
CA GLN A 571 133.41 -47.13 64.32
C GLN A 571 134.76 -47.70 63.88
N ARG A 572 134.85 -48.18 62.63
CA ARG A 572 136.08 -48.76 62.07
C ARG A 572 137.10 -47.72 61.61
N TYR A 573 136.66 -46.52 61.22
CA TYR A 573 137.52 -45.44 60.73
C TYR A 573 137.18 -44.11 61.43
N PRO A 574 137.68 -43.88 62.67
CA PRO A 574 137.26 -42.75 63.49
C PRO A 574 137.53 -41.37 62.87
N HIS A 575 138.59 -41.25 62.08
CA HIS A 575 138.95 -40.01 61.37
C HIS A 575 137.96 -39.64 60.25
N ARG A 576 137.10 -40.57 59.81
CA ARG A 576 136.03 -40.33 58.81
C ARG A 576 134.64 -40.15 59.42
N ALA A 577 134.48 -40.33 60.73
CA ALA A 577 133.19 -40.21 61.40
C ALA A 577 132.44 -38.86 61.15
N PRO A 578 133.10 -37.69 61.08
CA PRO A 578 132.40 -36.44 60.80
C PRO A 578 131.78 -36.40 59.39
N VAL A 579 132.51 -36.91 58.40
CA VAL A 579 132.08 -36.91 56.99
C VAL A 579 130.91 -37.88 56.78
N LEU A 580 130.98 -39.07 57.37
CA LEU A 580 129.90 -40.06 57.30
C LEU A 580 128.61 -39.57 57.98
N GLY A 581 128.73 -38.78 59.05
CA GLY A 581 127.58 -38.14 59.70
C GLY A 581 126.89 -37.08 58.84
N GLU A 582 127.66 -36.29 58.08
CA GLU A 582 127.09 -35.32 57.12
C GLU A 582 126.44 -36.03 55.93
N GLU A 583 127.04 -37.10 55.41
CA GLU A 583 126.45 -37.92 54.34
C GLU A 583 125.15 -38.61 54.77
N GLN A 584 125.04 -39.03 56.05
CA GLN A 584 123.79 -39.55 56.61
C GLN A 584 122.70 -38.50 56.64
N LYS A 585 123.00 -37.30 57.16
CA LYS A 585 122.05 -36.18 57.15
C LYS A 585 121.63 -35.77 55.75
N ALA A 586 122.54 -35.80 54.77
CA ALA A 586 122.23 -35.48 53.38
C ALA A 586 121.31 -36.52 52.71
N VAL A 587 121.46 -37.81 53.03
CA VAL A 587 120.57 -38.87 52.56
C VAL A 587 119.20 -38.76 53.22
N GLU A 588 119.15 -38.57 54.54
CA GLU A 588 117.88 -38.37 55.27
C GLU A 588 117.12 -37.14 54.74
N GLN A 589 117.81 -36.03 54.47
CA GLN A 589 117.18 -34.85 53.84
C GLN A 589 116.71 -35.11 52.41
N LYS A 590 117.41 -35.94 51.62
CA LYS A 590 116.97 -36.30 50.27
C LYS A 590 115.73 -37.19 50.29
N ILE A 591 115.65 -38.12 51.23
CA ILE A 591 114.47 -38.98 51.38
C ILE A 591 113.31 -38.15 51.93
N GLN A 592 113.53 -37.29 52.93
CA GLN A 592 112.52 -36.36 53.42
C GLN A 592 111.97 -35.46 52.30
N ARG A 593 112.82 -34.97 51.37
CA ARG A 593 112.38 -34.20 50.19
C ARG A 593 111.64 -35.02 49.14
N ALA A 594 112.01 -36.29 48.95
CA ALA A 594 111.32 -37.18 48.01
C ALA A 594 109.90 -37.56 48.49
N PHE A 595 109.66 -37.49 49.81
CA PHE A 595 108.37 -37.80 50.45
C PHE A 595 107.63 -36.57 51.01
N ASP A 596 108.14 -35.35 50.82
CA ASP A 596 107.41 -34.13 51.16
C ASP A 596 106.42 -33.79 50.01
N PRO A 597 105.10 -33.96 50.21
CA PRO A 597 104.11 -33.77 49.15
C PRO A 597 104.02 -32.30 48.66
N ASN A 598 104.68 -31.35 49.32
CA ASN A 598 104.66 -29.93 48.97
C ASN A 598 105.83 -29.46 48.09
N GLN A 599 106.80 -30.33 47.74
CA GLN A 599 107.89 -30.01 46.80
C GLN A 599 107.77 -30.78 45.50
N VAL A 600 106.74 -30.49 44.70
CA VAL A 600 106.67 -30.95 43.31
C VAL A 600 107.46 -29.97 42.42
N PRO A 601 108.47 -30.42 41.64
CA PRO A 601 109.13 -29.55 40.66
C PRO A 601 108.13 -29.12 39.57
N PRO A 602 108.10 -27.83 39.16
CA PRO A 602 107.05 -27.29 38.27
C PRO A 602 107.16 -27.70 36.79
N ASN A 603 107.94 -28.73 36.44
CA ASN A 603 108.08 -29.16 35.05
C ASN A 603 107.20 -30.38 34.78
N GLY A 604 105.94 -30.07 34.43
CA GLY A 604 105.02 -31.03 33.84
C GLY A 604 105.51 -31.50 32.46
N VAL A 605 105.81 -32.78 32.36
CA VAL A 605 105.76 -33.53 31.10
C VAL A 605 104.63 -34.53 31.26
N GLY A 606 103.65 -34.44 30.38
CA GLY A 606 102.34 -35.06 30.50
C GLY A 606 102.31 -36.58 30.45
N PHE A 607 101.18 -37.10 30.91
CA PHE A 607 100.63 -38.40 30.52
C PHE A 607 99.56 -38.19 29.46
#